data_AF-V9KSV3-F1
#
_entry.id   AF-V9KSV3-F1
#
_cell.length_a   1.000
_cell.length_b   1.000
_cell.length_c   1.000
_cell.angle_alpha   90.00
_cell.angle_beta   90.00
_cell.angle_gamma   90.00
#
_symmetry.space_group_name_H-M   'P 1'
#
loop_
_entity.id
_entity.type
_entity.pdbx_description
1 polymer ?
#
loop_
_entity_poly.entity_id
_entity_poly.type
_entity_poly.pdbx_seq_one_letter_code
_entity_poly.pdbx_strand_id
1 'polypeptide(L)'
;ELRRLSAELQEASEQKVRAAECGLAVLEEKLCLKQRYCELEQQHESTKQELEHLKQAFAEAYSNHKKVAADGETREETLLRDSAKKEALLVTKVMELQAEGRQAKLVVTNAVSDIECVHGELQELRKKNEQVELEKSHLRQEIKELKVRESQHLQDCVDLEEENISLQKQVSTLKESQVELEGLKHEIKQREEEIEILNGQLEAVTRLREIGEQHLDEALETLKTEREQKNSLRKELSAFLNSNDSLSSVHINLEEWRFEESVSQDELDSGYNHEGLRVSTPQAGQTFHPAPSLVSDLLTELNLSEVHKLRQQLQQVEAEKTSLVSAVQDLQGQLEREQRDKAEKLAQCAETQLLNGGERLGTEQASTQPSEDYDVDVNGLEVVQCKYRTVVRELQQLRAELAELQVKYMECETQHQEGHQRQRLECEELLGSLAKHAQSSQEDRDSIARLHRELRASSKVAAESQSGLSLAQEELVSLSEELASLYHHVCMYNNLTPSRVMLDHFRGSSPHRRKRTSDLYCRRILSPESVPESGGDLSPRSLPPSPLPQPPHFP
;
A
#
# COMPACT_ATOMS: atom_id res chain seq x y z
N GLU A 1 104.97 100.50 132.36
CA GLU A 1 104.86 99.95 130.99
C GLU A 1 104.47 98.47 130.97
N LEU A 2 105.20 97.54 131.60
CA LEU A 2 104.85 96.10 131.61
C LEU A 2 103.35 95.79 131.87
N ARG A 3 102.72 96.42 132.88
CA ARG A 3 101.28 96.26 133.17
C ARG A 3 100.33 96.79 132.07
N ARG A 4 100.78 97.73 131.23
CA ARG A 4 100.02 98.26 130.09
C ARG A 4 100.12 97.28 128.92
N LEU A 5 101.33 96.82 128.61
CA LEU A 5 101.59 95.80 127.61
C LEU A 5 100.88 94.47 127.93
N SER A 6 100.79 94.06 129.20
CA SER A 6 100.02 92.87 129.58
C SER A 6 98.51 93.05 129.42
N ALA A 7 97.98 94.25 129.68
CA ALA A 7 96.57 94.56 129.46
C ALA A 7 96.23 94.64 127.97
N GLU A 8 97.05 95.32 127.16
CA GLU A 8 96.93 95.36 125.70
C GLU A 8 97.07 93.96 125.07
N LEU A 9 97.98 93.13 125.58
CA LEU A 9 98.12 91.74 125.15
C LEU A 9 96.91 90.88 125.55
N GLN A 10 96.35 91.09 126.74
CA GLN A 10 95.15 90.36 127.17
C GLN A 10 93.92 90.81 126.37
N GLU A 11 93.72 92.11 126.16
CA GLU A 11 92.64 92.63 125.31
C GLU A 11 92.78 92.10 123.87
N ALA A 12 93.99 92.12 123.31
CA ALA A 12 94.26 91.52 122.00
C ALA A 12 94.08 89.99 122.00
N SER A 13 94.21 89.30 123.14
CA SER A 13 93.91 87.87 123.25
C SER A 13 92.40 87.60 123.34
N GLU A 14 91.65 88.41 124.08
CA GLU A 14 90.19 88.31 124.16
C GLU A 14 89.53 88.71 122.85
N GLN A 15 90.03 89.73 122.16
CA GLN A 15 89.60 90.08 120.81
C GLN A 15 89.90 88.96 119.81
N LYS A 16 91.04 88.25 119.93
CA LYS A 16 91.34 87.05 119.12
C LYS A 16 90.43 85.87 119.44
N VAL A 17 90.11 85.63 120.72
CA VAL A 17 89.15 84.59 121.14
C VAL A 17 87.77 84.90 120.57
N ARG A 18 87.24 86.11 120.77
CA ARG A 18 85.94 86.53 120.23
C ARG A 18 85.90 86.50 118.69
N ALA A 19 87.01 86.84 118.02
CA ALA A 19 87.11 86.70 116.57
C ALA A 19 87.15 85.23 116.11
N ALA A 20 87.74 84.32 116.90
CA ALA A 20 87.72 82.89 116.63
C ALA A 20 86.35 82.26 116.93
N GLU A 21 85.64 82.71 117.97
CA GLU A 21 84.28 82.29 118.31
C GLU A 21 83.28 82.73 117.22
N CYS A 22 83.30 84.01 116.83
CA CYS A 22 82.52 84.49 115.69
C CYS A 22 82.92 83.81 114.37
N GLY A 23 84.21 83.52 114.18
CA GLY A 23 84.71 82.78 113.02
C GLY A 23 84.21 81.33 113.00
N LEU A 24 84.13 80.67 114.15
CA LEU A 24 83.59 79.33 114.30
C LEU A 24 82.08 79.31 114.04
N ALA A 25 81.31 80.23 114.64
CA ALA A 25 79.87 80.35 114.40
C ALA A 25 79.56 80.57 112.90
N VAL A 26 80.31 81.45 112.23
CA VAL A 26 80.18 81.67 110.77
C VAL A 26 80.59 80.42 109.95
N LEU A 27 81.53 79.60 110.45
CA LEU A 27 81.87 78.32 109.81
C LEU A 27 80.79 77.26 110.04
N GLU A 28 80.17 77.22 111.23
CA GLU A 28 79.07 76.31 111.58
C GLU A 28 77.80 76.67 110.80
N GLU A 29 77.40 77.94 110.74
CA GLU A 29 76.31 78.41 109.88
C GLU A 29 76.58 78.08 108.40
N LYS A 30 77.82 78.29 107.92
CA LYS A 30 78.24 77.93 106.56
C LYS A 30 78.22 76.43 106.30
N LEU A 31 78.45 75.58 107.31
CA LEU A 31 78.32 74.13 107.20
C LEU A 31 76.84 73.71 107.18
N CYS A 32 76.01 74.26 108.05
CA CYS A 32 74.56 74.01 108.08
C CYS A 32 73.87 74.47 106.78
N LEU A 33 74.22 75.66 106.29
CA LEU A 33 73.75 76.16 105.00
C LEU A 33 74.20 75.25 103.86
N LYS A 34 75.47 74.80 103.83
CA LYS A 34 75.95 73.83 102.83
C LYS A 34 75.18 72.52 102.85
N GLN A 35 74.96 71.93 104.03
CA GLN A 35 74.14 70.73 104.18
C GLN A 35 72.74 70.97 103.62
N ARG A 36 72.11 72.09 103.99
CA ARG A 36 70.77 72.42 103.50
C ARG A 36 70.70 72.71 101.99
N TYR A 37 71.75 73.29 101.41
CA TYR A 37 71.87 73.42 99.95
C TYR A 37 71.97 72.05 99.28
N CYS A 38 72.82 71.14 99.77
CA CYS A 38 72.93 69.79 99.21
C CYS A 38 71.64 68.96 99.36
N GLU A 39 70.90 69.11 100.47
CA GLU A 39 69.55 68.54 100.62
C GLU A 39 68.58 69.09 99.56
N LEU A 40 68.58 70.40 99.32
CA LEU A 40 67.73 71.06 98.33
C LEU A 40 68.12 70.67 96.89
N GLU A 41 69.40 70.54 96.59
CA GLU A 41 69.92 70.04 95.31
C GLU A 41 69.50 68.58 95.08
N GLN A 42 69.60 67.72 96.10
CA GLN A 42 69.15 66.33 96.03
C GLN A 42 67.63 66.23 95.83
N GLN A 43 66.83 67.05 96.53
CA GLN A 43 65.38 67.12 96.34
C GLN A 43 65.00 67.67 94.97
N HIS A 44 65.75 68.64 94.44
CA HIS A 44 65.53 69.16 93.10
C HIS A 44 65.81 68.10 92.02
N GLU A 45 66.93 67.38 92.11
CA GLU A 45 67.24 66.32 91.15
C GLU A 45 66.29 65.11 91.28
N SER A 46 65.82 64.74 92.48
CA SER A 46 64.78 63.71 92.67
C SER A 46 63.47 64.12 91.99
N THR A 47 62.92 65.30 92.32
CA THR A 47 61.65 65.77 91.74
C THR A 47 61.73 66.03 90.23
N LYS A 48 62.92 66.37 89.71
CA LYS A 48 63.21 66.46 88.28
C LYS A 48 63.21 65.08 87.59
N GLN A 49 63.83 64.06 88.20
CA GLN A 49 63.79 62.68 87.72
C GLN A 49 62.36 62.11 87.75
N GLU A 50 61.62 62.33 88.83
CA GLU A 50 60.19 61.98 88.95
C GLU A 50 59.34 62.65 87.86
N LEU A 51 59.59 63.93 87.57
CA LEU A 51 58.92 64.67 86.51
C LEU A 51 59.29 64.16 85.10
N GLU A 52 60.54 63.74 84.88
CA GLU A 52 60.97 63.14 83.62
C GLU A 52 60.34 61.75 83.41
N HIS A 53 60.31 60.90 84.44
CA HIS A 53 59.61 59.62 84.40
C HIS A 53 58.10 59.78 84.19
N LEU A 54 57.46 60.76 84.85
CA LEU A 54 56.04 61.03 84.66
C LEU A 54 55.72 61.52 83.22
N LYS A 55 56.61 62.34 82.63
CA LYS A 55 56.51 62.75 81.21
C LYS A 55 56.66 61.56 80.26
N GLN A 56 57.62 60.66 80.52
CA GLN A 56 57.82 59.43 79.74
C GLN A 56 56.57 58.54 79.79
N ALA A 57 56.10 58.20 81.01
CA ALA A 57 54.92 57.39 81.21
C ALA A 57 53.65 58.01 80.58
N PHE A 58 53.49 59.33 80.66
CA PHE A 58 52.37 60.01 79.99
C PHE A 58 52.47 59.95 78.46
N ALA A 59 53.67 60.16 77.89
CA ALA A 59 53.89 60.07 76.45
C ALA A 59 53.65 58.64 75.92
N GLU A 60 54.07 57.62 76.66
CA GLU A 60 53.80 56.21 76.37
C GLU A 60 52.31 55.88 76.46
N ALA A 61 51.63 56.29 77.55
CA ALA A 61 50.19 56.08 77.72
C ALA A 61 49.37 56.78 76.61
N TYR A 62 49.72 58.01 76.24
CA TYR A 62 49.07 58.75 75.16
C TYR A 62 49.32 58.10 73.79
N SER A 63 50.57 57.66 73.52
CA SER A 63 50.92 56.93 72.30
C SER A 63 50.17 55.61 72.18
N ASN A 64 50.08 54.85 73.27
CA ASN A 64 49.38 53.57 73.31
C ASN A 64 47.86 53.75 73.21
N HIS A 65 47.27 54.75 73.87
CA HIS A 65 45.85 55.08 73.71
C HIS A 65 45.51 55.47 72.26
N LYS A 66 46.35 56.30 71.62
CA LYS A 66 46.19 56.67 70.20
C LYS A 66 46.28 55.46 69.27
N LYS A 67 47.19 54.51 69.51
CA LYS A 67 47.26 53.25 68.76
C LYS A 67 45.99 52.43 68.93
N VAL A 68 45.60 52.13 70.18
CA VAL A 68 44.40 51.33 70.49
C VAL A 68 43.12 51.96 69.91
N ALA A 69 43.02 53.29 69.85
CA ALA A 69 41.92 53.96 69.18
C ALA A 69 41.91 53.72 67.66
N ALA A 70 43.06 53.83 66.98
CA ALA A 70 43.19 53.56 65.54
C ALA A 70 43.04 52.07 65.19
N ASP A 71 43.52 51.17 66.06
CA ASP A 71 43.33 49.72 65.96
C ASP A 71 41.84 49.36 66.15
N GLY A 72 41.11 50.12 66.97
CA GLY A 72 39.65 50.04 67.11
C GLY A 72 38.92 50.53 65.86
N GLU A 73 39.23 51.73 65.38
CA GLU A 73 38.64 52.33 64.18
C GLU A 73 38.83 51.44 62.94
N THR A 74 40.05 50.95 62.70
CA THR A 74 40.34 50.05 61.58
C THR A 74 39.69 48.66 61.73
N ARG A 75 39.47 48.19 62.97
CA ARG A 75 38.69 46.97 63.26
C ARG A 75 37.19 47.17 62.98
N GLU A 76 36.62 48.32 63.34
CA GLU A 76 35.23 48.64 63.03
C GLU A 76 35.03 48.82 61.52
N GLU A 77 35.94 49.53 60.84
CA GLU A 77 35.90 49.72 59.39
C GLU A 77 36.06 48.39 58.62
N THR A 78 36.90 47.46 59.09
CA THR A 78 37.00 46.11 58.50
C THR A 78 35.73 45.28 58.70
N LEU A 79 35.12 45.31 59.90
CA LEU A 79 33.85 44.64 60.18
C LEU A 79 32.69 45.22 59.34
N LEU A 80 32.62 46.54 59.19
CA LEU A 80 31.64 47.22 58.32
C LEU A 80 31.84 46.85 56.85
N ARG A 81 33.08 46.88 56.34
CA ARG A 81 33.40 46.45 54.96
C ARG A 81 33.04 44.99 54.72
N ASP A 82 33.26 44.10 55.69
CA ASP A 82 32.89 42.68 55.55
C ASP A 82 31.38 42.42 55.74
N SER A 83 30.67 43.25 56.50
CA SER A 83 29.21 43.23 56.54
C SER A 83 28.61 43.65 55.19
N ALA A 84 29.07 44.76 54.62
CA ALA A 84 28.61 45.26 53.32
C ALA A 84 28.89 44.27 52.17
N LYS A 85 30.04 43.57 52.19
CA LYS A 85 30.32 42.48 51.24
C LYS A 85 29.31 41.33 51.37
N LYS A 86 29.00 40.89 52.59
CA LYS A 86 28.03 39.80 52.84
C LYS A 86 26.63 40.20 52.41
N GLU A 87 26.22 41.44 52.69
CA GLU A 87 24.95 42.00 52.26
C GLU A 87 24.86 42.05 50.72
N ALA A 88 25.88 42.58 50.04
CA ALA A 88 25.92 42.62 48.57
C ALA A 88 25.85 41.21 47.94
N LEU A 89 26.55 40.22 48.50
CA LEU A 89 26.46 38.82 48.06
C LEU A 89 25.06 38.22 48.28
N LEU A 90 24.42 38.48 49.43
CA LEU A 90 23.06 38.02 49.71
C LEU A 90 22.02 38.68 48.80
N VAL A 91 22.12 39.99 48.58
CA VAL A 91 21.28 40.73 47.61
C VAL A 91 21.45 40.16 46.21
N THR A 92 22.70 39.89 45.78
CA THR A 92 22.99 39.29 44.48
C THR A 92 22.32 37.93 44.36
N LYS A 93 22.46 37.04 45.36
CA LYS A 93 21.81 35.71 45.30
C LYS A 93 20.29 35.77 45.39
N VAL A 94 19.70 36.75 46.09
CA VAL A 94 18.26 37.00 46.05
C VAL A 94 17.80 37.42 44.65
N MET A 95 18.55 38.28 43.96
CA MET A 95 18.23 38.69 42.58
C MET A 95 18.38 37.54 41.57
N GLU A 96 19.41 36.70 41.71
CA GLU A 96 19.55 35.45 40.94
C GLU A 96 18.34 34.53 41.15
N LEU A 97 17.99 34.19 42.39
CA LEU A 97 16.85 33.32 42.71
C LEU A 97 15.50 33.91 42.24
N GLN A 98 15.36 35.25 42.23
CA GLN A 98 14.20 35.93 41.64
C GLN A 98 14.22 35.94 40.11
N ALA A 99 15.37 35.84 39.46
CA ALA A 99 15.48 35.66 38.01
C ALA A 99 15.19 34.20 37.61
N GLU A 100 15.84 33.24 38.27
CA GLU A 100 15.59 31.79 38.18
C GLU A 100 14.09 31.48 38.36
N GLY A 101 13.48 32.01 39.42
CA GLY A 101 12.05 31.83 39.72
C GLY A 101 11.08 32.54 38.77
N ARG A 102 11.53 33.51 37.96
CA ARG A 102 10.76 34.09 36.85
C ARG A 102 10.92 33.25 35.57
N GLN A 103 12.15 32.81 35.27
CA GLN A 103 12.44 31.96 34.12
C GLN A 103 11.73 30.61 34.23
N ALA A 104 11.72 29.99 35.40
CA ALA A 104 11.02 28.73 35.65
C ALA A 104 9.49 28.87 35.41
N LYS A 105 8.89 29.99 35.80
CA LYS A 105 7.47 30.27 35.53
C LYS A 105 7.19 30.41 34.04
N LEU A 106 8.04 31.11 33.30
CA LEU A 106 7.93 31.26 31.84
C LEU A 106 8.05 29.91 31.12
N VAL A 107 8.99 29.06 31.53
CA VAL A 107 9.14 27.69 30.98
C VAL A 107 7.89 26.85 31.27
N VAL A 108 7.31 26.96 32.46
CA VAL A 108 6.05 26.26 32.80
C VAL A 108 4.86 26.78 31.98
N THR A 109 4.71 28.10 31.78
CA THR A 109 3.59 28.63 30.96
C THR A 109 3.72 28.20 29.50
N ASN A 110 4.93 28.20 28.94
CA ASN A 110 5.16 27.77 27.56
C ASN A 110 4.87 26.27 27.41
N ALA A 111 5.38 25.43 28.33
CA ALA A 111 5.10 23.99 28.32
C ALA A 111 3.59 23.67 28.47
N VAL A 112 2.83 24.50 29.20
CA VAL A 112 1.36 24.36 29.26
C VAL A 112 0.72 24.70 27.91
N SER A 113 1.09 25.79 27.24
CA SER A 113 0.56 26.10 25.91
C SER A 113 0.95 25.05 24.85
N ASP A 114 2.15 24.47 24.96
CA ASP A 114 2.60 23.38 24.07
C ASP A 114 1.76 22.11 24.28
N ILE A 115 1.45 21.78 25.55
CA ILE A 115 0.56 20.67 25.91
C ILE A 115 -0.87 20.92 25.41
N GLU A 116 -1.40 22.14 25.55
CA GLU A 116 -2.74 22.50 25.06
C GLU A 116 -2.82 22.42 23.51
N CYS A 117 -1.78 22.85 22.81
CA CYS A 117 -1.66 22.75 21.35
C CYS A 117 -1.69 21.27 20.89
N VAL A 118 -0.77 20.45 21.41
CA VAL A 118 -0.69 19.01 21.10
C VAL A 118 -1.97 18.27 21.52
N HIS A 119 -2.64 18.70 22.60
CA HIS A 119 -3.94 18.16 22.97
C HIS A 119 -5.03 18.46 21.93
N GLY A 120 -5.02 19.65 21.33
CA GLY A 120 -5.89 20.02 20.21
C GLY A 120 -5.66 19.13 18.99
N GLU A 121 -4.41 18.97 18.57
CA GLU A 121 -4.02 18.08 17.46
C GLU A 121 -4.46 16.63 17.70
N LEU A 122 -4.27 16.12 18.93
CA LEU A 122 -4.73 14.78 19.33
C LEU A 122 -6.26 14.64 19.30
N GLN A 123 -7.03 15.70 19.57
CA GLN A 123 -8.48 15.67 19.39
C GLN A 123 -8.89 15.66 17.92
N GLU A 124 -8.19 16.40 17.05
CA GLU A 124 -8.45 16.37 15.62
C GLU A 124 -8.12 15.02 15.00
N LEU A 125 -6.98 14.43 15.35
CA LEU A 125 -6.56 13.11 14.86
C LEU A 125 -7.53 12.01 15.29
N ARG A 126 -8.14 12.11 16.49
CA ARG A 126 -9.23 11.22 16.91
C ARG A 126 -10.47 11.36 16.03
N LYS A 127 -10.95 12.59 15.80
CA LYS A 127 -12.12 12.86 14.92
C LYS A 127 -11.88 12.36 13.49
N LYS A 128 -10.69 12.58 12.94
CA LYS A 128 -10.29 12.09 11.61
C LYS A 128 -10.25 10.56 11.57
N ASN A 129 -9.76 9.90 12.62
CA ASN A 129 -9.77 8.43 12.72
C ASN A 129 -11.19 7.86 12.91
N GLU A 130 -12.06 8.53 13.66
CA GLU A 130 -13.48 8.17 13.80
C GLU A 130 -14.23 8.27 12.46
N GLN A 131 -13.96 9.31 11.66
CA GLN A 131 -14.47 9.45 10.29
C GLN A 131 -14.00 8.31 9.38
N VAL A 132 -12.71 8.00 9.37
CA VAL A 132 -12.14 6.91 8.55
C VAL A 132 -12.69 5.54 8.95
N GLU A 133 -12.93 5.27 10.24
CA GLU A 133 -13.58 4.02 10.68
C GLU A 133 -15.05 3.96 10.25
N LEU A 134 -15.78 5.08 10.22
CA LEU A 134 -17.15 5.15 9.68
C LEU A 134 -17.16 4.88 8.16
N GLU A 135 -16.30 5.53 7.38
CA GLU A 135 -16.17 5.30 5.93
C GLU A 135 -15.78 3.84 5.62
N LYS A 136 -14.81 3.30 6.34
CA LYS A 136 -14.40 1.89 6.30
C LYS A 136 -15.56 0.95 6.64
N SER A 137 -16.47 1.33 7.53
CA SER A 137 -17.67 0.55 7.86
C SER A 137 -18.72 0.60 6.73
N HIS A 138 -18.90 1.76 6.10
CA HIS A 138 -19.78 1.96 4.95
C HIS A 138 -19.32 1.14 3.73
N LEU A 139 -18.06 1.29 3.33
CA LEU A 139 -17.48 0.52 2.21
C LEU A 139 -17.54 -1.00 2.46
N ARG A 140 -17.38 -1.44 3.72
CA ARG A 140 -17.57 -2.85 4.11
C ARG A 140 -19.02 -3.33 4.03
N GLN A 141 -20.00 -2.44 4.09
CA GLN A 141 -21.41 -2.77 3.91
C GLN A 141 -21.76 -2.79 2.42
N GLU A 142 -21.34 -1.78 1.66
CA GLU A 142 -21.48 -1.69 0.21
C GLU A 142 -20.88 -2.91 -0.52
N ILE A 143 -19.69 -3.37 -0.11
CA ILE A 143 -19.06 -4.59 -0.63
C ILE A 143 -19.91 -5.86 -0.37
N LYS A 144 -20.65 -5.95 0.74
CA LYS A 144 -21.57 -7.08 0.97
C LYS A 144 -22.77 -7.01 0.02
N GLU A 145 -23.34 -5.82 -0.14
CA GLU A 145 -24.51 -5.61 -0.99
C GLU A 145 -24.20 -5.80 -2.48
N LEU A 146 -22.99 -5.43 -2.91
CA LEU A 146 -22.46 -5.75 -4.23
C LEU A 146 -22.32 -7.27 -4.41
N LYS A 147 -21.76 -8.00 -3.42
CA LYS A 147 -21.65 -9.46 -3.47
C LYS A 147 -22.99 -10.19 -3.46
N VAL A 148 -24.00 -9.66 -2.76
CA VAL A 148 -25.37 -10.22 -2.80
C VAL A 148 -26.01 -9.99 -4.18
N ARG A 149 -25.81 -8.81 -4.79
CA ARG A 149 -26.28 -8.52 -6.16
C ARG A 149 -25.56 -9.36 -7.21
N GLU A 150 -24.25 -9.51 -7.10
CA GLU A 150 -23.42 -10.40 -7.92
C GLU A 150 -23.90 -11.86 -7.82
N SER A 151 -24.12 -12.36 -6.60
CA SER A 151 -24.64 -13.72 -6.38
C SER A 151 -26.05 -13.91 -6.92
N GLN A 152 -26.90 -12.88 -6.91
CA GLN A 152 -28.23 -12.94 -7.53
C GLN A 152 -28.10 -13.01 -9.05
N HIS A 153 -27.32 -12.13 -9.68
CA HIS A 153 -27.13 -12.14 -11.13
C HIS A 153 -26.46 -13.42 -11.66
N LEU A 154 -25.59 -14.05 -10.86
CA LEU A 154 -25.06 -15.38 -11.18
C LEU A 154 -26.16 -16.46 -11.15
N GLN A 155 -27.10 -16.40 -10.20
CA GLN A 155 -28.26 -17.30 -10.20
C GLN A 155 -29.20 -17.01 -11.38
N ASP A 156 -29.51 -15.73 -11.64
CA ASP A 156 -30.34 -15.31 -12.78
C ASP A 156 -29.78 -15.85 -14.10
N CYS A 157 -28.45 -15.86 -14.27
CA CYS A 157 -27.77 -16.44 -15.43
C CYS A 157 -27.88 -17.98 -15.49
N VAL A 158 -27.72 -18.70 -14.36
CA VAL A 158 -27.87 -20.17 -14.33
C VAL A 158 -29.31 -20.56 -14.68
N ASP A 159 -30.30 -19.87 -14.13
CA ASP A 159 -31.72 -20.14 -14.41
C ASP A 159 -32.02 -19.97 -15.91
N LEU A 160 -31.47 -18.92 -16.55
CA LEU A 160 -31.58 -18.69 -17.99
C LEU A 160 -30.82 -19.73 -18.84
N GLU A 161 -29.68 -20.25 -18.36
CA GLU A 161 -28.96 -21.36 -19.01
C GLU A 161 -29.79 -22.67 -18.94
N GLU A 162 -30.43 -22.96 -17.81
CA GLU A 162 -31.33 -24.12 -17.67
C GLU A 162 -32.57 -24.00 -18.56
N GLU A 163 -33.19 -22.82 -18.66
CA GLU A 163 -34.28 -22.55 -19.62
C GLU A 163 -33.82 -22.76 -21.07
N ASN A 164 -32.64 -22.24 -21.44
CA ASN A 164 -32.09 -22.40 -22.79
C ASN A 164 -31.85 -23.88 -23.13
N ILE A 165 -31.26 -24.65 -22.20
CA ILE A 165 -31.05 -26.10 -22.32
C ILE A 165 -32.40 -26.84 -22.44
N SER A 166 -33.44 -26.41 -21.70
CA SER A 166 -34.80 -26.97 -21.80
C SER A 166 -35.41 -26.72 -23.19
N LEU A 167 -35.29 -25.50 -23.72
CA LEU A 167 -35.77 -25.15 -25.05
C LEU A 167 -35.01 -25.89 -26.16
N GLN A 168 -33.68 -26.04 -26.04
CA GLN A 168 -32.88 -26.83 -26.99
C GLN A 168 -33.30 -28.31 -27.01
N LYS A 169 -33.62 -28.90 -25.86
CA LYS A 169 -34.17 -30.27 -25.77
C LYS A 169 -35.52 -30.35 -26.48
N GLN A 170 -36.44 -29.42 -26.21
CA GLN A 170 -37.76 -29.38 -26.85
C GLN A 170 -37.66 -29.23 -28.38
N VAL A 171 -36.82 -28.32 -28.86
CA VAL A 171 -36.53 -28.15 -30.31
C VAL A 171 -35.92 -29.41 -30.92
N SER A 172 -35.11 -30.16 -30.18
CA SER A 172 -34.53 -31.43 -30.66
C SER A 172 -35.60 -32.51 -30.78
N THR A 173 -36.46 -32.69 -29.78
CA THR A 173 -37.58 -33.65 -29.85
C THR A 173 -38.60 -33.29 -30.95
N LEU A 174 -38.83 -32.00 -31.20
CA LEU A 174 -39.70 -31.56 -32.30
C LEU A 174 -39.10 -31.86 -33.68
N LYS A 175 -37.77 -31.79 -33.84
CA LYS A 175 -37.08 -32.21 -35.07
C LYS A 175 -37.12 -33.73 -35.26
N GLU A 176 -36.95 -34.49 -34.18
CA GLU A 176 -37.06 -35.95 -34.20
C GLU A 176 -38.46 -36.36 -34.67
N SER A 177 -39.52 -35.86 -34.05
CA SER A 177 -40.90 -36.15 -34.48
C SER A 177 -41.26 -35.56 -35.84
N GLN A 178 -40.60 -34.49 -36.31
CA GLN A 178 -40.75 -34.06 -37.71
C GLN A 178 -40.20 -35.13 -38.68
N VAL A 179 -39.02 -35.69 -38.40
CA VAL A 179 -38.44 -36.77 -39.22
C VAL A 179 -39.29 -38.04 -39.16
N GLU A 180 -39.86 -38.39 -38.01
CA GLU A 180 -40.84 -39.49 -37.90
C GLU A 180 -42.08 -39.24 -38.77
N LEU A 181 -42.67 -38.05 -38.71
CA LEU A 181 -43.82 -37.66 -39.53
C LEU A 181 -43.50 -37.62 -41.03
N GLU A 182 -42.27 -37.28 -41.41
CA GLU A 182 -41.80 -37.35 -42.79
C GLU A 182 -41.57 -38.81 -43.22
N GLY A 183 -41.03 -39.68 -42.36
CA GLY A 183 -40.93 -41.11 -42.60
C GLY A 183 -42.30 -41.77 -42.85
N LEU A 184 -43.26 -41.52 -41.97
CA LEU A 184 -44.64 -42.03 -42.11
C LEU A 184 -45.33 -41.53 -43.39
N LYS A 185 -45.07 -40.29 -43.84
CA LYS A 185 -45.56 -39.78 -45.13
C LYS A 185 -44.96 -40.52 -46.33
N HIS A 186 -43.72 -41.03 -46.22
CA HIS A 186 -43.12 -41.85 -47.28
C HIS A 186 -43.69 -43.27 -47.26
N GLU A 187 -43.90 -43.88 -46.10
CA GLU A 187 -44.57 -45.19 -46.03
C GLU A 187 -46.01 -45.12 -46.57
N ILE A 188 -46.79 -44.11 -46.19
CA ILE A 188 -48.17 -43.93 -46.71
C ILE A 188 -48.17 -43.87 -48.24
N LYS A 189 -47.28 -43.09 -48.86
CA LYS A 189 -47.14 -43.04 -50.33
C LYS A 189 -46.78 -44.38 -50.95
N GLN A 190 -45.87 -45.13 -50.33
CA GLN A 190 -45.53 -46.49 -50.80
C GLN A 190 -46.76 -47.40 -50.75
N ARG A 191 -47.62 -47.28 -49.73
CA ARG A 191 -48.89 -48.03 -49.66
C ARG A 191 -49.90 -47.55 -50.70
N GLU A 192 -49.96 -46.24 -50.97
CA GLU A 192 -50.81 -45.66 -52.02
C GLU A 192 -50.37 -46.19 -53.41
N GLU A 193 -49.07 -46.22 -53.70
CA GLU A 193 -48.48 -46.81 -54.91
C GLU A 193 -48.75 -48.34 -55.01
N GLU A 194 -48.60 -49.10 -53.91
CA GLU A 194 -48.98 -50.52 -53.82
C GLU A 194 -50.48 -50.72 -54.16
N ILE A 195 -51.36 -49.86 -53.62
CA ILE A 195 -52.81 -49.90 -53.83
C ILE A 195 -53.17 -49.54 -55.28
N GLU A 196 -52.52 -48.54 -55.90
CA GLU A 196 -52.73 -48.20 -57.31
C GLU A 196 -52.34 -49.36 -58.24
N ILE A 197 -51.22 -50.04 -57.97
CA ILE A 197 -50.78 -51.23 -58.73
C ILE A 197 -51.79 -52.37 -58.58
N LEU A 198 -52.25 -52.66 -57.36
CA LEU A 198 -53.25 -53.70 -57.10
C LEU A 198 -54.61 -53.38 -57.72
N ASN A 199 -55.03 -52.11 -57.72
CA ASN A 199 -56.24 -51.67 -58.41
C ASN A 199 -56.12 -51.84 -59.94
N GLY A 200 -54.98 -51.47 -60.53
CA GLY A 200 -54.71 -51.69 -61.96
C GLY A 200 -54.75 -53.17 -62.36
N GLN A 201 -54.24 -54.06 -61.49
CA GLN A 201 -54.37 -55.52 -61.65
C GLN A 201 -55.84 -55.98 -61.54
N LEU A 202 -56.59 -55.49 -60.54
CA LEU A 202 -58.00 -55.81 -60.34
C LEU A 202 -58.89 -55.35 -61.50
N GLU A 203 -58.62 -54.17 -62.09
CA GLU A 203 -59.27 -53.72 -63.31
C GLU A 203 -58.90 -54.58 -64.52
N ALA A 204 -57.64 -55.01 -64.65
CA ALA A 204 -57.22 -55.88 -65.75
C ALA A 204 -57.91 -57.26 -65.68
N VAL A 205 -57.97 -57.86 -64.48
CA VAL A 205 -58.73 -59.09 -64.22
C VAL A 205 -60.23 -58.86 -64.45
N THR A 206 -60.77 -57.69 -64.09
CA THR A 206 -62.18 -57.34 -64.33
C THR A 206 -62.50 -57.21 -65.82
N ARG A 207 -61.67 -56.53 -66.60
CA ARG A 207 -61.80 -56.45 -68.07
C ARG A 207 -61.69 -57.84 -68.72
N LEU A 208 -60.78 -58.69 -68.26
CA LEU A 208 -60.69 -60.08 -68.73
C LEU A 208 -61.93 -60.91 -68.38
N ARG A 209 -62.52 -60.69 -67.20
CA ARG A 209 -63.77 -61.33 -66.78
C ARG A 209 -64.96 -60.85 -67.62
N GLU A 210 -65.06 -59.55 -67.88
CA GLU A 210 -66.09 -58.94 -68.74
C GLU A 210 -66.01 -59.46 -70.18
N ILE A 211 -64.80 -59.65 -70.73
CA ILE A 211 -64.58 -60.29 -72.04
C ILE A 211 -65.01 -61.77 -72.00
N GLY A 212 -64.71 -62.49 -70.92
CA GLY A 212 -65.16 -63.88 -70.71
C GLY A 212 -66.69 -64.02 -70.57
N GLU A 213 -67.33 -63.06 -69.89
CA GLU A 213 -68.79 -62.92 -69.77
C GLU A 213 -69.41 -62.64 -71.14
N GLN A 214 -68.85 -61.71 -71.92
CA GLN A 214 -69.28 -61.40 -73.30
C GLN A 214 -69.17 -62.61 -74.23
N HIS A 215 -68.03 -63.31 -74.24
CA HIS A 215 -67.87 -64.53 -75.06
C HIS A 215 -68.79 -65.68 -74.64
N LEU A 216 -69.16 -65.75 -73.35
CA LEU A 216 -70.17 -66.69 -72.87
C LEU A 216 -71.58 -66.30 -73.34
N ASP A 217 -71.94 -65.02 -73.34
CA ASP A 217 -73.21 -64.54 -73.90
C ASP A 217 -73.26 -64.72 -75.43
N GLU A 218 -72.18 -64.47 -76.16
CA GLU A 218 -72.05 -64.78 -77.60
C GLU A 218 -72.23 -66.27 -77.89
N ALA A 219 -71.64 -67.14 -77.06
CA ALA A 219 -71.83 -68.60 -77.14
C ALA A 219 -73.28 -69.01 -76.81
N LEU A 220 -73.96 -68.30 -75.90
CA LEU A 220 -75.36 -68.56 -75.57
C LEU A 220 -76.32 -68.04 -76.66
N GLU A 221 -76.06 -66.90 -77.31
CA GLU A 221 -76.87 -66.41 -78.44
C GLU A 221 -76.66 -67.23 -79.72
N THR A 222 -75.44 -67.70 -79.98
CA THR A 222 -75.21 -68.68 -81.07
C THR A 222 -75.93 -70.00 -80.78
N LEU A 223 -75.89 -70.53 -79.55
CA LEU A 223 -76.68 -71.70 -79.17
C LEU A 223 -78.21 -71.46 -79.20
N LYS A 224 -78.70 -70.26 -78.88
CA LYS A 224 -80.12 -69.89 -79.03
C LYS A 224 -80.53 -69.88 -80.50
N THR A 225 -79.76 -69.21 -81.36
CA THR A 225 -80.05 -69.11 -82.79
C THR A 225 -79.91 -70.46 -83.51
N GLU A 226 -78.92 -71.31 -83.16
CA GLU A 226 -78.88 -72.71 -83.61
C GLU A 226 -80.10 -73.50 -83.14
N ARG A 227 -80.55 -73.31 -81.89
CA ARG A 227 -81.75 -73.98 -81.36
C ARG A 227 -83.02 -73.50 -82.08
N GLU A 228 -83.09 -72.24 -82.47
CA GLU A 228 -84.18 -71.67 -83.26
C GLU A 228 -84.17 -72.19 -84.70
N GLN A 229 -83.02 -72.23 -85.37
CA GLN A 229 -82.85 -72.87 -86.69
C GLN A 229 -83.19 -74.37 -86.63
N LYS A 230 -82.71 -75.09 -85.61
CA LYS A 230 -83.06 -76.50 -85.37
C LYS A 230 -84.56 -76.68 -85.10
N ASN A 231 -85.23 -75.68 -84.54
CA ASN A 231 -86.67 -75.67 -84.36
C ASN A 231 -87.45 -75.23 -85.62
N SER A 232 -86.91 -74.37 -86.50
CA SER A 232 -87.53 -74.07 -87.81
C SER A 232 -87.40 -75.27 -88.74
N LEU A 233 -86.21 -75.87 -88.84
CA LEU A 233 -85.97 -77.12 -89.56
C LEU A 233 -86.83 -78.27 -89.02
N ARG A 234 -87.07 -78.35 -87.70
CA ARG A 234 -88.06 -79.29 -87.12
C ARG A 234 -89.51 -78.94 -87.48
N LYS A 235 -89.89 -77.67 -87.55
CA LYS A 235 -91.22 -77.25 -88.03
C LYS A 235 -91.41 -77.61 -89.50
N GLU A 236 -90.40 -77.38 -90.34
CA GLU A 236 -90.36 -77.75 -91.75
C GLU A 236 -90.43 -79.27 -91.93
N LEU A 237 -89.63 -80.04 -91.17
CA LEU A 237 -89.75 -81.51 -91.11
C LEU A 237 -91.13 -81.97 -90.63
N SER A 238 -91.74 -81.29 -89.64
CA SER A 238 -93.09 -81.62 -89.18
C SER A 238 -94.16 -81.26 -90.21
N ALA A 239 -93.95 -80.23 -91.03
CA ALA A 239 -94.83 -79.88 -92.14
C ALA A 239 -94.68 -80.88 -93.30
N PHE A 240 -93.47 -81.36 -93.56
CA PHE A 240 -93.20 -82.46 -94.49
C PHE A 240 -93.82 -83.79 -94.01
N LEU A 241 -93.70 -84.13 -92.73
CA LEU A 241 -94.30 -85.33 -92.13
C LEU A 241 -95.84 -85.25 -92.10
N ASN A 242 -96.42 -84.10 -91.76
CA ASN A 242 -97.86 -83.86 -91.88
C ASN A 242 -98.35 -83.84 -93.36
N SER A 243 -97.43 -83.79 -94.32
CA SER A 243 -97.72 -83.92 -95.76
C SER A 243 -97.38 -85.32 -96.30
N ASN A 244 -96.80 -86.22 -95.51
CA ASN A 244 -96.35 -87.54 -95.95
C ASN A 244 -96.19 -88.51 -94.74
N ASP A 245 -97.30 -89.10 -94.31
CA ASP A 245 -97.36 -89.99 -93.14
C ASP A 245 -96.94 -91.43 -93.48
N SER A 246 -95.65 -91.76 -93.31
CA SER A 246 -95.14 -93.14 -93.22
C SER A 246 -93.67 -93.26 -92.77
N LEU A 247 -93.40 -94.33 -92.02
CA LEU A 247 -92.09 -94.91 -91.62
C LEU A 247 -91.29 -94.28 -90.44
N SER A 248 -91.30 -95.04 -89.33
CA SER A 248 -90.17 -95.38 -88.44
C SER A 248 -89.22 -94.26 -87.95
N SER A 249 -89.25 -93.88 -86.67
CA SER A 249 -88.65 -94.64 -85.55
C SER A 249 -87.18 -95.07 -85.76
N VAL A 250 -86.25 -94.34 -85.14
CA VAL A 250 -85.10 -94.88 -84.40
C VAL A 250 -84.87 -93.99 -83.17
N HIS A 251 -84.57 -94.59 -82.01
CA HIS A 251 -84.22 -93.90 -80.76
C HIS A 251 -82.79 -94.32 -80.39
N ILE A 252 -81.86 -93.37 -80.22
CA ILE A 252 -80.49 -93.63 -79.73
C ILE A 252 -80.17 -92.63 -78.61
N ASN A 253 -79.46 -93.15 -77.61
CA ASN A 253 -78.96 -92.46 -76.41
C ASN A 253 -77.42 -92.70 -76.34
N LEU A 254 -76.78 -92.42 -75.20
CA LEU A 254 -75.39 -92.81 -74.84
C LEU A 254 -74.27 -91.91 -75.44
N GLU A 255 -73.06 -91.80 -74.87
CA GLU A 255 -72.61 -91.43 -73.50
C GLU A 255 -71.06 -91.25 -73.51
N GLU A 256 -70.54 -90.38 -72.64
CA GLU A 256 -69.18 -90.47 -72.03
C GLU A 256 -67.90 -90.44 -72.92
N TRP A 257 -66.73 -90.55 -72.25
CA TRP A 257 -65.33 -90.67 -72.70
C TRP A 257 -64.67 -89.37 -73.20
N ARG A 258 -63.72 -88.73 -72.48
CA ARG A 258 -62.45 -89.13 -71.82
C ARG A 258 -61.35 -89.66 -72.75
N PHE A 259 -60.31 -88.84 -72.96
CA PHE A 259 -58.88 -89.08 -72.66
C PHE A 259 -58.15 -87.72 -72.84
N GLU A 260 -57.21 -87.19 -72.04
CA GLU A 260 -56.09 -87.71 -71.20
C GLU A 260 -54.72 -87.68 -71.93
N GLU A 261 -53.64 -87.38 -71.19
CA GLU A 261 -52.23 -87.21 -71.60
C GLU A 261 -51.89 -86.05 -72.59
N SER A 262 -50.65 -85.52 -72.69
CA SER A 262 -49.38 -85.78 -71.97
C SER A 262 -48.73 -84.44 -71.56
N VAL A 263 -48.17 -84.25 -70.35
CA VAL A 263 -46.85 -84.70 -69.85
C VAL A 263 -45.65 -84.25 -70.70
N SER A 264 -44.98 -83.16 -70.27
CA SER A 264 -43.52 -82.98 -70.11
C SER A 264 -43.27 -81.54 -69.57
N GLN A 265 -42.46 -81.23 -68.54
CA GLN A 265 -41.11 -81.71 -68.17
C GLN A 265 -40.03 -81.08 -69.10
N ASP A 266 -38.94 -80.44 -68.64
CA ASP A 266 -38.25 -80.49 -67.34
C ASP A 266 -37.65 -79.14 -66.85
N GLU A 267 -37.14 -79.16 -65.60
CA GLU A 267 -35.85 -78.66 -65.03
C GLU A 267 -34.86 -77.78 -65.87
N LEU A 268 -33.85 -77.05 -65.36
CA LEU A 268 -33.20 -76.72 -64.05
C LEU A 268 -32.35 -75.44 -64.33
N ASP A 269 -31.82 -74.58 -63.44
CA ASP A 269 -31.74 -74.36 -61.98
C ASP A 269 -31.61 -72.80 -61.79
N SER A 270 -31.18 -72.09 -60.72
CA SER A 270 -30.58 -72.33 -59.41
C SER A 270 -30.70 -71.06 -58.52
N GLY A 271 -30.04 -71.02 -57.35
CA GLY A 271 -29.57 -69.75 -56.75
C GLY A 271 -30.00 -69.40 -55.32
N TYR A 272 -30.13 -70.37 -54.41
CA TYR A 272 -30.32 -70.07 -52.97
C TYR A 272 -29.03 -69.56 -52.32
N ASN A 273 -29.13 -68.52 -51.47
CA ASN A 273 -28.86 -68.68 -50.02
C ASN A 273 -29.21 -67.44 -49.19
N HIS A 274 -29.59 -67.71 -47.94
CA HIS A 274 -30.08 -66.73 -46.97
C HIS A 274 -29.45 -67.07 -45.61
N GLU A 275 -28.74 -66.14 -44.96
CA GLU A 275 -28.30 -66.28 -43.56
C GLU A 275 -28.46 -64.95 -42.81
N GLY A 276 -28.51 -65.01 -41.48
CA GLY A 276 -28.60 -63.80 -40.66
C GLY A 276 -28.41 -64.03 -39.17
N LEU A 277 -27.91 -62.98 -38.51
CA LEU A 277 -28.01 -62.64 -37.08
C LEU A 277 -27.62 -63.71 -36.02
N ARG A 278 -26.56 -63.40 -35.24
CA ARG A 278 -26.72 -63.02 -33.81
C ARG A 278 -25.44 -62.55 -33.10
N VAL A 279 -25.65 -62.03 -31.88
CA VAL A 279 -24.74 -61.27 -31.00
C VAL A 279 -23.99 -62.19 -30.01
N SER A 280 -22.76 -61.84 -29.59
CA SER A 280 -22.28 -61.95 -28.18
C SER A 280 -20.89 -61.34 -27.90
N THR A 281 -20.78 -60.69 -26.73
CA THR A 281 -19.58 -60.49 -25.88
C THR A 281 -20.00 -60.94 -24.45
N PRO A 282 -19.21 -60.84 -23.35
CA PRO A 282 -17.79 -60.48 -23.17
C PRO A 282 -17.00 -61.49 -22.29
N GLN A 283 -15.74 -61.19 -21.93
CA GLN A 283 -15.22 -61.50 -20.58
C GLN A 283 -14.00 -60.65 -20.20
N ALA A 284 -13.63 -60.63 -18.91
CA ALA A 284 -12.59 -59.76 -18.37
C ALA A 284 -11.84 -60.40 -17.18
N GLY A 285 -10.62 -59.91 -16.92
CA GLY A 285 -9.99 -59.95 -15.61
C GLY A 285 -8.91 -61.01 -15.37
N GLN A 286 -7.69 -60.55 -15.05
CA GLN A 286 -6.85 -61.18 -14.05
C GLN A 286 -5.86 -60.16 -13.46
N THR A 287 -5.63 -60.22 -12.15
CA THR A 287 -4.88 -59.23 -11.37
C THR A 287 -3.76 -59.88 -10.56
N PHE A 288 -2.54 -59.36 -10.65
CA PHE A 288 -1.44 -59.70 -9.74
C PHE A 288 -0.58 -58.49 -9.39
N HIS A 289 -0.13 -58.44 -8.13
CA HIS A 289 0.76 -57.45 -7.52
C HIS A 289 1.56 -58.15 -6.39
N PRO A 290 2.69 -57.60 -5.91
CA PRO A 290 3.66 -56.74 -6.59
C PRO A 290 5.13 -57.21 -6.38
N ALA A 291 6.06 -56.58 -7.10
CA ALA A 291 7.49 -56.53 -6.74
C ALA A 291 8.01 -55.07 -6.96
N PRO A 292 9.03 -54.60 -6.22
CA PRO A 292 9.28 -53.17 -6.08
C PRO A 292 10.14 -52.54 -7.20
N SER A 293 10.14 -51.20 -7.24
CA SER A 293 11.12 -50.34 -7.92
C SER A 293 11.11 -50.30 -9.46
N LEU A 294 9.96 -49.97 -10.06
CA LEU A 294 9.92 -49.36 -11.42
C LEU A 294 9.00 -48.12 -11.52
N VAL A 295 8.29 -47.76 -10.46
CA VAL A 295 7.37 -46.59 -10.46
C VAL A 295 8.10 -45.27 -10.31
N SER A 296 9.25 -45.23 -9.62
CA SER A 296 10.03 -44.00 -9.40
C SER A 296 10.56 -43.41 -10.72
N ASP A 297 11.02 -44.27 -11.62
CA ASP A 297 11.67 -43.85 -12.86
C ASP A 297 10.63 -43.53 -13.93
N LEU A 298 9.57 -44.36 -14.07
CA LEU A 298 8.49 -44.08 -15.01
C LEU A 298 7.70 -42.82 -14.64
N LEU A 299 7.51 -42.53 -13.35
CA LEU A 299 6.84 -41.31 -12.91
C LEU A 299 7.74 -40.07 -13.10
N THR A 300 9.07 -40.19 -13.04
CA THR A 300 9.97 -39.06 -13.36
C THR A 300 10.10 -38.86 -14.87
N GLU A 301 10.18 -39.92 -15.69
CA GLU A 301 10.15 -39.80 -17.16
C GLU A 301 8.84 -39.22 -17.69
N LEU A 302 7.68 -39.69 -17.20
CA LEU A 302 6.38 -39.18 -17.66
C LEU A 302 6.24 -37.68 -17.33
N ASN A 303 6.50 -37.30 -16.07
CA ASN A 303 6.49 -35.89 -15.64
C ASN A 303 7.54 -35.06 -16.39
N LEU A 304 8.73 -35.59 -16.69
CA LEU A 304 9.71 -34.89 -17.53
C LEU A 304 9.17 -34.67 -18.95
N SER A 305 8.54 -35.67 -19.57
CA SER A 305 7.98 -35.53 -20.91
C SER A 305 6.83 -34.51 -20.97
N GLU A 306 5.99 -34.47 -19.93
CA GLU A 306 4.86 -33.55 -19.83
C GLU A 306 5.31 -32.13 -19.47
N VAL A 307 6.25 -31.98 -18.55
CA VAL A 307 6.86 -30.67 -18.24
C VAL A 307 7.63 -30.11 -19.44
N HIS A 308 8.27 -30.93 -20.28
CA HIS A 308 8.87 -30.44 -21.53
C HIS A 308 7.82 -30.02 -22.57
N LYS A 309 6.72 -30.79 -22.74
CA LYS A 309 5.60 -30.38 -23.60
C LYS A 309 4.95 -29.08 -23.13
N LEU A 310 4.68 -28.94 -21.82
CA LEU A 310 4.12 -27.74 -21.21
C LEU A 310 5.06 -26.53 -21.33
N ARG A 311 6.38 -26.72 -21.19
CA ARG A 311 7.38 -25.67 -21.47
C ARG A 311 7.39 -25.26 -22.94
N GLN A 312 7.30 -26.21 -23.87
CA GLN A 312 7.26 -25.92 -25.30
C GLN A 312 5.96 -25.21 -25.70
N GLN A 313 4.82 -25.60 -25.11
CA GLN A 313 3.55 -24.89 -25.25
C GLN A 313 3.60 -23.48 -24.65
N LEU A 314 4.22 -23.30 -23.47
CA LEU A 314 4.42 -21.98 -22.88
C LEU A 314 5.28 -21.09 -23.77
N GLN A 315 6.40 -21.59 -24.30
CA GLN A 315 7.26 -20.87 -25.24
C GLN A 315 6.54 -20.50 -26.54
N GLN A 316 5.67 -21.39 -27.05
CA GLN A 316 4.82 -21.11 -28.20
C GLN A 316 3.82 -19.99 -27.91
N VAL A 317 3.12 -20.03 -26.77
CA VAL A 317 2.19 -18.99 -26.31
C VAL A 317 2.91 -17.66 -26.02
N GLU A 318 4.16 -17.69 -25.53
CA GLU A 318 4.99 -16.50 -25.36
C GLU A 318 5.42 -15.87 -26.70
N ALA A 319 5.71 -16.70 -27.71
CA ALA A 319 6.01 -16.24 -29.07
C ALA A 319 4.75 -15.69 -29.78
N GLU A 320 3.60 -16.35 -29.63
CA GLU A 320 2.31 -15.86 -30.14
C GLU A 320 1.90 -14.56 -29.44
N LYS A 321 2.11 -14.45 -28.12
CA LYS A 321 1.89 -13.22 -27.35
C LYS A 321 2.77 -12.07 -27.84
N THR A 322 4.07 -12.29 -28.07
CA THR A 322 4.94 -11.21 -28.58
C THR A 322 4.57 -10.82 -30.01
N SER A 323 4.22 -11.78 -30.87
CA SER A 323 3.68 -11.53 -32.22
C SER A 323 2.39 -10.71 -32.19
N LEU A 324 1.42 -11.07 -31.35
CA LEU A 324 0.18 -10.32 -31.16
C LEU A 324 0.42 -8.91 -30.59
N VAL A 325 1.37 -8.74 -29.67
CA VAL A 325 1.75 -7.41 -29.16
C VAL A 325 2.34 -6.54 -30.28
N SER A 326 3.22 -7.07 -31.14
CA SER A 326 3.70 -6.33 -32.31
C SER A 326 2.57 -5.99 -33.29
N ALA A 327 1.66 -6.94 -33.58
CA ALA A 327 0.53 -6.70 -34.47
C ALA A 327 -0.43 -5.62 -33.93
N VAL A 328 -0.66 -5.58 -32.60
CA VAL A 328 -1.45 -4.53 -31.95
C VAL A 328 -0.73 -3.18 -32.02
N GLN A 329 0.58 -3.13 -31.82
CA GLN A 329 1.37 -1.89 -31.98
C GLN A 329 1.37 -1.38 -33.43
N ASP A 330 1.49 -2.27 -34.41
CA ASP A 330 1.39 -1.92 -35.83
C ASP A 330 0.00 -1.39 -36.21
N LEU A 331 -1.07 -2.04 -35.72
CA LEU A 331 -2.46 -1.59 -35.92
C LEU A 331 -2.75 -0.25 -35.22
N GLN A 332 -2.22 -0.03 -34.02
CA GLN A 332 -2.29 1.27 -33.33
C GLN A 332 -1.57 2.34 -34.16
N GLY A 333 -0.35 2.06 -34.63
CA GLY A 333 0.39 2.97 -35.51
C GLY A 333 -0.30 3.22 -36.85
N GLN A 334 -1.02 2.24 -37.42
CA GLN A 334 -1.84 2.42 -38.62
C GLN A 334 -3.06 3.31 -38.33
N LEU A 335 -3.75 3.08 -37.21
CA LEU A 335 -4.88 3.91 -36.79
C LEU A 335 -4.47 5.36 -36.55
N GLU A 336 -3.34 5.62 -35.88
CA GLU A 336 -2.82 6.97 -35.71
C GLU A 336 -2.45 7.65 -37.04
N ARG A 337 -1.88 6.92 -38.00
CA ARG A 337 -1.59 7.45 -39.34
C ARG A 337 -2.89 7.82 -40.06
N GLU A 338 -3.86 6.90 -40.10
CA GLU A 338 -5.20 7.14 -40.65
C GLU A 338 -5.93 8.33 -39.98
N GLN A 339 -5.72 8.56 -38.68
CA GLN A 339 -6.26 9.72 -37.97
C GLN A 339 -5.54 11.03 -38.37
N ARG A 340 -4.20 11.03 -38.46
CA ARG A 340 -3.42 12.18 -38.94
C ARG A 340 -3.78 12.53 -40.39
N ASP A 341 -3.80 11.54 -41.27
CA ASP A 341 -4.24 11.64 -42.66
C ASP A 341 -5.65 12.27 -42.79
N LYS A 342 -6.58 11.89 -41.92
CA LYS A 342 -7.95 12.45 -41.90
C LYS A 342 -7.97 13.87 -41.36
N ALA A 343 -7.18 14.18 -40.33
CA ALA A 343 -7.05 15.54 -39.82
C ALA A 343 -6.42 16.49 -40.87
N GLU A 344 -5.39 16.04 -41.59
CA GLU A 344 -4.78 16.81 -42.69
C GLU A 344 -5.74 17.01 -43.86
N LYS A 345 -6.49 15.97 -44.26
CA LYS A 345 -7.53 16.07 -45.30
C LYS A 345 -8.66 17.02 -44.88
N LEU A 346 -9.08 17.01 -43.61
CA LEU A 346 -10.07 17.95 -43.08
C LEU A 346 -9.54 19.39 -43.04
N ALA A 347 -8.28 19.61 -42.66
CA ALA A 347 -7.63 20.92 -42.71
C ALA A 347 -7.56 21.47 -44.15
N GLN A 348 -7.14 20.64 -45.11
CA GLN A 348 -7.11 20.99 -46.54
C GLN A 348 -8.53 21.27 -47.10
N CYS A 349 -9.56 20.54 -46.65
CA CYS A 349 -10.95 20.83 -46.97
C CYS A 349 -11.44 22.16 -46.38
N ALA A 350 -11.03 22.51 -45.16
CA ALA A 350 -11.37 23.81 -44.56
C ALA A 350 -10.68 24.97 -45.29
N GLU A 351 -9.39 24.83 -45.61
CA GLU A 351 -8.60 25.84 -46.33
C GLU A 351 -9.13 26.07 -47.76
N THR A 352 -9.47 25.00 -48.48
CA THR A 352 -10.08 25.10 -49.82
C THR A 352 -11.52 25.63 -49.79
N GLN A 353 -12.28 25.44 -48.69
CA GLN A 353 -13.59 26.08 -48.54
C GLN A 353 -13.48 27.58 -48.23
N LEU A 354 -12.51 28.00 -47.41
CA LEU A 354 -12.23 29.41 -47.13
C LEU A 354 -11.77 30.17 -48.38
N LEU A 355 -11.00 29.52 -49.27
CA LEU A 355 -10.56 30.12 -50.54
C LEU A 355 -11.66 30.18 -51.61
N ASN A 356 -12.57 29.20 -51.68
CA ASN A 356 -13.65 29.18 -52.68
C ASN A 356 -14.94 29.89 -52.23
N GLY A 357 -15.09 30.21 -50.95
CA GLY A 357 -16.29 30.87 -50.40
C GLY A 357 -16.57 32.29 -50.91
N GLY A 358 -15.62 32.92 -51.61
CA GLY A 358 -15.76 34.27 -52.16
C GLY A 358 -16.47 34.38 -53.52
N GLU A 359 -16.54 33.31 -54.31
CA GLU A 359 -16.94 33.39 -55.73
C GLU A 359 -17.95 32.30 -56.15
N ARG A 360 -19.25 32.46 -55.82
CA ARG A 360 -20.41 31.94 -56.60
C ARG A 360 -21.77 32.32 -55.96
N LEU A 361 -22.18 33.58 -56.11
CA LEU A 361 -23.59 33.98 -56.01
C LEU A 361 -23.95 34.84 -57.23
N GLY A 362 -24.81 34.30 -58.09
CA GLY A 362 -25.36 35.03 -59.24
C GLY A 362 -25.00 34.47 -60.62
N THR A 363 -25.71 33.43 -61.07
CA THR A 363 -26.14 33.34 -62.47
C THR A 363 -27.34 32.40 -62.57
N GLU A 364 -28.53 32.96 -62.78
CA GLU A 364 -29.66 32.20 -63.32
C GLU A 364 -29.42 31.96 -64.81
N GLN A 365 -29.76 30.77 -65.31
CA GLN A 365 -30.09 30.62 -66.73
C GLN A 365 -31.02 29.42 -66.93
N ALA A 366 -32.28 29.72 -67.26
CA ALA A 366 -33.23 28.74 -67.74
C ALA A 366 -33.04 28.52 -69.24
N SER A 367 -33.12 27.26 -69.67
CA SER A 367 -33.29 26.88 -71.08
C SER A 367 -34.48 25.94 -71.18
N THR A 368 -35.38 26.20 -72.11
CA THR A 368 -36.68 25.50 -72.20
C THR A 368 -36.91 24.99 -73.62
N GLN A 369 -37.69 23.91 -73.72
CA GLN A 369 -38.33 23.33 -74.92
C GLN A 369 -37.48 22.36 -75.76
N PRO A 370 -38.13 21.45 -76.53
CA PRO A 370 -39.18 20.53 -76.05
C PRO A 370 -39.09 19.13 -76.71
N SER A 371 -39.85 18.13 -76.23
CA SER A 371 -40.65 17.22 -77.09
C SER A 371 -41.52 16.27 -76.26
N GLU A 372 -42.53 15.71 -76.94
CA GLU A 372 -43.29 14.48 -76.64
C GLU A 372 -44.19 14.42 -75.39
N ASP A 373 -45.48 14.41 -75.69
CA ASP A 373 -46.65 14.25 -74.83
C ASP A 373 -46.59 13.07 -73.86
N TYR A 374 -46.95 13.32 -72.60
CA TYR A 374 -47.88 12.48 -71.83
C TYR A 374 -48.73 13.37 -70.90
N ASP A 375 -49.97 12.97 -70.65
CA ASP A 375 -50.96 13.77 -69.92
C ASP A 375 -50.49 14.17 -68.51
N VAL A 376 -50.72 15.44 -68.16
CA VAL A 376 -50.48 15.95 -66.80
C VAL A 376 -51.61 15.47 -65.88
N ASP A 377 -51.41 14.31 -65.24
CA ASP A 377 -52.17 13.97 -64.05
C ASP A 377 -51.84 15.00 -62.95
N VAL A 378 -52.77 15.92 -62.72
CA VAL A 378 -52.66 17.02 -61.75
C VAL A 378 -52.39 16.47 -60.34
N ASN A 379 -52.94 15.30 -60.01
CA ASN A 379 -52.69 14.65 -58.71
C ASN A 379 -51.23 14.18 -58.59
N GLY A 380 -50.60 13.75 -59.69
CA GLY A 380 -49.21 13.29 -59.70
C GLY A 380 -48.24 14.40 -59.27
N LEU A 381 -48.41 15.61 -59.79
CA LEU A 381 -47.58 16.77 -59.42
C LEU A 381 -47.80 17.19 -57.96
N GLU A 382 -49.05 17.20 -57.48
CA GLU A 382 -49.35 17.51 -56.07
C GLU A 382 -48.78 16.45 -55.10
N VAL A 383 -48.85 15.16 -55.45
CA VAL A 383 -48.24 14.07 -54.68
C VAL A 383 -46.71 14.21 -54.62
N VAL A 384 -46.05 14.58 -55.72
CA VAL A 384 -44.61 14.85 -55.73
C VAL A 384 -44.27 16.08 -54.88
N GLN A 385 -45.05 17.16 -54.96
CA GLN A 385 -44.85 18.33 -54.09
C GLN A 385 -45.06 17.99 -52.61
N CYS A 386 -46.06 17.17 -52.26
CA CYS A 386 -46.29 16.75 -50.88
C CYS A 386 -45.16 15.87 -50.34
N LYS A 387 -44.65 14.93 -51.15
CA LYS A 387 -43.45 14.14 -50.81
C LYS A 387 -42.23 15.04 -50.60
N TYR A 388 -41.98 15.98 -51.52
CA TYR A 388 -40.87 16.94 -51.39
C TYR A 388 -40.99 17.81 -50.12
N ARG A 389 -42.18 18.35 -49.82
CA ARG A 389 -42.42 19.14 -48.59
C ARG A 389 -42.20 18.31 -47.32
N THR A 390 -42.47 17.01 -47.34
CA THR A 390 -42.20 16.12 -46.20
C THR A 390 -40.71 15.81 -46.07
N VAL A 391 -40.01 15.46 -47.15
CA VAL A 391 -38.55 15.27 -47.14
C VAL A 391 -37.82 16.55 -46.71
N VAL A 392 -38.27 17.74 -47.13
CA VAL A 392 -37.71 19.02 -46.67
C VAL A 392 -37.93 19.24 -45.17
N ARG A 393 -39.09 18.83 -44.62
CA ARG A 393 -39.36 18.90 -43.17
C ARG A 393 -38.46 17.94 -42.39
N GLU A 394 -38.32 16.71 -42.86
CA GLU A 394 -37.45 15.68 -42.28
C GLU A 394 -35.97 16.14 -42.30
N LEU A 395 -35.52 16.73 -43.42
CA LEU A 395 -34.19 17.34 -43.52
C LEU A 395 -34.01 18.57 -42.60
N GLN A 396 -35.07 19.31 -42.28
CA GLN A 396 -35.03 20.39 -41.29
C GLN A 396 -34.97 19.85 -39.85
N GLN A 397 -35.71 18.78 -39.55
CA GLN A 397 -35.68 18.10 -38.25
C GLN A 397 -34.31 17.47 -38.00
N LEU A 398 -33.79 16.68 -38.95
CA LEU A 398 -32.44 16.10 -38.87
C LEU A 398 -31.34 17.17 -38.73
N ARG A 399 -31.50 18.35 -39.35
CA ARG A 399 -30.56 19.47 -39.17
C ARG A 399 -30.65 20.08 -37.77
N ALA A 400 -31.84 20.19 -37.18
CA ALA A 400 -32.02 20.66 -35.82
C ALA A 400 -31.46 19.65 -34.80
N GLU A 401 -31.74 18.36 -34.98
CA GLU A 401 -31.21 17.27 -34.16
C GLU A 401 -29.67 17.20 -34.22
N LEU A 402 -29.07 17.37 -35.40
CA LEU A 402 -27.62 17.39 -35.57
C LEU A 402 -27.00 18.64 -34.90
N ALA A 403 -27.64 19.81 -34.99
CA ALA A 403 -27.21 21.02 -34.28
C ALA A 403 -27.32 20.88 -32.75
N GLU A 404 -28.42 20.31 -32.24
CA GLU A 404 -28.56 19.98 -30.82
C GLU A 404 -27.50 18.98 -30.35
N LEU A 405 -27.22 17.95 -31.16
CA LEU A 405 -26.20 16.95 -30.85
C LEU A 405 -24.78 17.55 -30.86
N GLN A 406 -24.51 18.52 -31.74
CA GLN A 406 -23.27 19.31 -31.72
C GLN A 406 -23.14 20.13 -30.43
N VAL A 407 -24.20 20.82 -29.99
CA VAL A 407 -24.18 21.55 -28.70
C VAL A 407 -23.90 20.60 -27.54
N LYS A 408 -24.65 19.48 -27.45
CA LYS A 408 -24.46 18.46 -26.41
C LYS A 408 -23.06 17.84 -26.45
N TYR A 409 -22.47 17.66 -27.64
CA TYR A 409 -21.08 17.22 -27.79
C TYR A 409 -20.10 18.25 -27.23
N MET A 410 -20.23 19.54 -27.56
CA MET A 410 -19.35 20.60 -27.04
C MET A 410 -19.49 20.76 -25.51
N GLU A 411 -20.69 20.59 -24.96
CA GLU A 411 -20.95 20.58 -23.51
C GLU A 411 -20.25 19.40 -22.82
N CYS A 412 -20.35 18.20 -23.38
CA CYS A 412 -19.62 17.02 -22.88
C CYS A 412 -18.10 17.18 -23.01
N GLU A 413 -17.60 17.73 -24.12
CA GLU A 413 -16.18 17.96 -24.35
C GLU A 413 -15.62 18.98 -23.36
N THR A 414 -16.28 20.12 -23.18
CA THR A 414 -15.85 21.14 -22.20
C THR A 414 -15.89 20.63 -20.77
N GLN A 415 -16.93 19.88 -20.36
CA GLN A 415 -16.97 19.22 -19.04
C GLN A 415 -15.84 18.21 -18.86
N HIS A 416 -15.49 17.44 -19.90
CA HIS A 416 -14.35 16.52 -19.87
C HIS A 416 -13.01 17.26 -19.76
N GLN A 417 -12.81 18.32 -20.54
CA GLN A 417 -11.61 19.17 -20.48
C GLN A 417 -11.46 19.85 -19.11
N GLU A 418 -12.54 20.37 -18.52
CA GLU A 418 -12.54 20.92 -17.17
C GLU A 418 -12.21 19.84 -16.11
N GLY A 419 -12.82 18.66 -16.20
CA GLY A 419 -12.56 17.54 -15.30
C GLY A 419 -11.09 17.10 -15.34
N HIS A 420 -10.53 16.97 -16.54
CA HIS A 420 -9.12 16.65 -16.75
C HIS A 420 -8.19 17.77 -16.24
N GLN A 421 -8.57 19.05 -16.39
CA GLN A 421 -7.82 20.17 -15.81
C GLN A 421 -7.83 20.17 -14.28
N ARG A 422 -8.97 19.89 -13.64
CA ARG A 422 -9.08 19.75 -12.17
C ARG A 422 -8.18 18.61 -11.67
N GLN A 423 -8.34 17.41 -12.22
CA GLN A 423 -7.51 16.25 -11.89
C GLN A 423 -6.01 16.50 -12.11
N ARG A 424 -5.66 17.26 -13.16
CA ARG A 424 -4.27 17.65 -13.41
C ARG A 424 -3.73 18.61 -12.33
N LEU A 425 -4.50 19.62 -11.94
CA LEU A 425 -4.11 20.56 -10.88
C LEU A 425 -4.00 19.84 -9.52
N GLU A 426 -4.96 18.97 -9.19
CA GLU A 426 -4.91 18.10 -8.01
C GLU A 426 -3.64 17.22 -8.01
N CYS A 427 -3.28 16.61 -9.15
CA CYS A 427 -2.03 15.88 -9.30
C CYS A 427 -0.79 16.78 -9.10
N GLU A 428 -0.76 17.98 -9.67
CA GLU A 428 0.36 18.93 -9.54
C GLU A 428 0.50 19.44 -8.08
N GLU A 429 -0.61 19.67 -7.37
CA GLU A 429 -0.63 20.02 -5.94
C GLU A 429 -0.20 18.86 -5.02
N LEU A 430 -0.65 17.64 -5.31
CA LEU A 430 -0.24 16.44 -4.58
C LEU A 430 1.25 16.13 -4.78
N LEU A 431 1.76 16.24 -6.01
CA LEU A 431 3.19 16.13 -6.31
C LEU A 431 4.01 17.22 -5.60
N GLY A 432 3.53 18.47 -5.61
CA GLY A 432 4.17 19.58 -4.88
C GLY A 432 4.16 19.38 -3.35
N SER A 433 3.15 18.72 -2.81
CA SER A 433 3.04 18.38 -1.39
C SER A 433 3.94 17.20 -1.01
N LEU A 434 3.99 16.15 -1.83
CA LEU A 434 4.93 15.04 -1.68
C LEU A 434 6.39 15.50 -1.77
N ALA A 435 6.71 16.45 -2.66
CA ALA A 435 8.04 17.05 -2.76
C ALA A 435 8.45 17.78 -1.46
N LYS A 436 7.55 18.56 -0.86
CA LYS A 436 7.78 19.23 0.44
C LYS A 436 8.03 18.23 1.56
N HIS A 437 7.22 17.16 1.65
CA HIS A 437 7.40 16.10 2.65
C HIS A 437 8.69 15.29 2.42
N ALA A 438 9.10 15.06 1.17
CA ALA A 438 10.36 14.42 0.85
C ALA A 438 11.56 15.30 1.26
N GLN A 439 11.48 16.61 1.04
CA GLN A 439 12.48 17.57 1.50
C GLN A 439 12.58 17.60 3.03
N SER A 440 11.46 17.76 3.75
CA SER A 440 11.49 17.80 5.22
C SER A 440 12.03 16.48 5.81
N SER A 441 11.63 15.34 5.25
CA SER A 441 12.16 14.03 5.67
C SER A 441 13.67 13.89 5.41
N GLN A 442 14.21 14.56 4.39
CA GLN A 442 15.65 14.60 4.15
C GLN A 442 16.38 15.53 5.14
N GLU A 443 15.82 16.71 5.41
CA GLU A 443 16.34 17.65 6.42
C GLU A 443 16.35 17.03 7.83
N ASP A 444 15.32 16.23 8.17
CA ASP A 444 15.26 15.42 9.40
C ASP A 444 16.37 14.38 9.44
N ARG A 445 16.57 13.59 8.36
CA ARG A 445 17.64 12.58 8.27
C ARG A 445 19.02 13.20 8.43
N ASP A 446 19.28 14.35 7.79
CA ASP A 446 20.55 15.04 7.88
C ASP A 446 20.75 15.71 9.26
N SER A 447 19.68 16.07 9.96
CA SER A 447 19.70 16.52 11.35
C SER A 447 19.99 15.38 12.32
N ILE A 448 19.34 14.22 12.16
CA ILE A 448 19.66 12.99 12.90
C ILE A 448 21.10 12.55 12.64
N ALA A 449 21.59 12.64 11.40
CA ALA A 449 22.97 12.33 11.03
C ALA A 449 24.00 13.31 11.63
N ARG A 450 23.64 14.60 11.84
CA ARG A 450 24.44 15.57 12.61
C ARG A 450 24.52 15.17 14.08
N LEU A 451 23.36 15.00 14.74
CA LEU A 451 23.27 14.63 16.15
C LEU A 451 23.97 13.29 16.46
N HIS A 452 23.86 12.29 15.58
CA HIS A 452 24.61 11.04 15.72
C HIS A 452 26.14 11.20 15.58
N ARG A 453 26.63 12.15 14.77
CA ARG A 453 28.06 12.47 14.70
C ARG A 453 28.55 13.18 15.97
N GLU A 454 27.76 14.14 16.46
CA GLU A 454 28.05 14.89 17.69
C GLU A 454 28.03 13.99 18.93
N LEU A 455 27.03 13.11 19.06
CA LEU A 455 26.95 12.11 20.12
C LEU A 455 28.15 11.14 20.10
N ARG A 456 28.58 10.69 18.91
CA ARG A 456 29.79 9.85 18.76
C ARG A 456 31.06 10.61 19.14
N ALA A 457 31.18 11.90 18.81
CA ALA A 457 32.31 12.72 19.20
C ALA A 457 32.35 12.94 20.73
N SER A 458 31.22 13.31 21.33
CA SER A 458 31.06 13.44 22.78
C SER A 458 31.38 12.12 23.51
N SER A 459 30.89 10.98 23.00
CA SER A 459 31.18 9.66 23.57
C SER A 459 32.65 9.25 23.47
N LYS A 460 33.40 9.72 22.46
CA LYS A 460 34.86 9.51 22.37
C LYS A 460 35.58 10.33 23.44
N VAL A 461 35.31 11.63 23.51
CA VAL A 461 35.91 12.52 24.54
C VAL A 461 35.58 12.03 25.96
N ALA A 462 34.36 11.52 26.18
CA ALA A 462 33.98 10.89 27.44
C ALA A 462 34.82 9.64 27.74
N ALA A 463 34.99 8.73 26.78
CA ALA A 463 35.81 7.52 26.94
C ALA A 463 37.31 7.85 27.15
N GLU A 464 37.84 8.84 26.44
CA GLU A 464 39.21 9.36 26.58
C GLU A 464 39.42 9.98 27.98
N SER A 465 38.44 10.75 28.47
CA SER A 465 38.47 11.29 29.84
C SER A 465 38.37 10.19 30.91
N GLN A 466 37.61 9.12 30.65
CA GLN A 466 37.50 7.97 31.56
C GLN A 466 38.78 7.14 31.58
N SER A 467 39.46 6.94 30.44
CA SER A 467 40.76 6.27 30.40
C SER A 467 41.85 7.09 31.08
N GLY A 468 41.85 8.42 30.87
CA GLY A 468 42.76 9.33 31.58
C GLY A 468 42.54 9.33 33.09
N LEU A 469 41.28 9.26 33.54
CA LEU A 469 40.93 9.10 34.95
C LEU A 469 41.42 7.75 35.51
N SER A 470 41.29 6.64 34.76
CA SER A 470 41.77 5.32 35.18
C SER A 470 43.29 5.34 35.37
N LEU A 471 44.03 5.86 34.39
CA LEU A 471 45.50 5.99 34.45
C LEU A 471 45.93 6.85 35.65
N ALA A 472 45.32 8.02 35.85
CA ALA A 472 45.62 8.86 37.02
C ALA A 472 45.26 8.19 38.36
N GLN A 473 44.22 7.34 38.40
CA GLN A 473 43.87 6.56 39.59
C GLN A 473 44.86 5.41 39.82
N GLU A 474 45.38 4.78 38.77
CA GLU A 474 46.40 3.74 38.81
C GLU A 474 47.75 4.31 39.27
N GLU A 475 48.16 5.48 38.76
CA GLU A 475 49.32 6.26 39.22
C GLU A 475 49.20 6.70 40.69
N LEU A 476 48.02 7.15 41.13
CA LEU A 476 47.78 7.48 42.54
C LEU A 476 47.88 6.23 43.45
N VAL A 477 47.49 5.06 42.96
CA VAL A 477 47.66 3.79 43.70
C VAL A 477 49.14 3.42 43.76
N SER A 478 49.91 3.46 42.67
CA SER A 478 51.34 3.13 42.72
C SER A 478 52.12 4.10 43.61
N LEU A 479 51.83 5.40 43.55
CA LEU A 479 52.41 6.40 44.47
C LEU A 479 52.03 6.13 45.93
N SER A 480 50.82 5.63 46.22
CA SER A 480 50.42 5.26 47.57
C SER A 480 51.12 3.99 48.08
N GLU A 481 51.43 3.04 47.19
CA GLU A 481 52.23 1.85 47.52
C GLU A 481 53.72 2.19 47.73
N GLU A 482 54.28 3.11 46.94
CA GLU A 482 55.63 3.66 47.15
C GLU A 482 55.73 4.41 48.48
N LEU A 483 54.75 5.25 48.81
CA LEU A 483 54.65 5.94 50.11
C LEU A 483 54.53 4.96 51.28
N ALA A 484 53.75 3.89 51.14
CA ALA A 484 53.65 2.83 52.15
C ALA A 484 54.97 2.08 52.35
N SER A 485 55.68 1.79 51.25
CA SER A 485 57.00 1.15 51.25
C SER A 485 58.06 2.03 51.94
N LEU A 486 58.09 3.32 51.60
CA LEU A 486 59.01 4.30 52.19
C LEU A 486 58.70 4.55 53.68
N TYR A 487 57.42 4.65 54.06
CA TYR A 487 57.00 4.71 55.47
C TYR A 487 57.44 3.46 56.25
N HIS A 488 57.29 2.27 55.67
CA HIS A 488 57.77 1.03 56.28
C HIS A 488 59.30 1.04 56.46
N HIS A 489 60.06 1.45 55.44
CA HIS A 489 61.52 1.52 55.50
C HIS A 489 62.02 2.52 56.56
N VAL A 490 61.40 3.71 56.65
CA VAL A 490 61.72 4.72 57.68
C VAL A 490 61.37 4.23 59.09
N CYS A 491 60.25 3.52 59.26
CA CYS A 491 59.92 2.91 60.56
C CYS A 491 60.96 1.86 60.98
N MET A 492 61.34 0.96 60.05
CA MET A 492 62.35 -0.08 60.28
C MET A 492 63.73 0.52 60.64
N TYR A 493 64.19 1.55 59.94
CA TYR A 493 65.46 2.22 60.23
C TYR A 493 65.49 2.87 61.63
N ASN A 494 64.34 3.38 62.10
CA ASN A 494 64.19 3.97 63.43
C ASN A 494 63.81 2.95 64.52
N ASN A 495 63.78 1.65 64.23
CA ASN A 495 63.33 0.57 65.12
C ASN A 495 61.90 0.75 65.66
N LEU A 496 61.04 1.47 64.93
CA LEU A 496 59.63 1.68 65.26
C LEU A 496 58.75 0.68 64.51
N THR A 497 57.73 0.15 65.18
CA THR A 497 56.72 -0.70 64.51
C THR A 497 55.80 0.20 63.67
N PRO A 498 55.67 -0.02 62.33
CA PRO A 498 54.82 0.81 61.49
C PRO A 498 53.35 0.79 61.93
N SER A 499 52.68 1.94 61.93
CA SER A 499 51.25 2.00 62.26
C SER A 499 50.42 1.29 61.19
N ARG A 500 49.74 0.21 61.60
CA ARG A 500 48.88 -0.56 60.69
C ARG A 500 47.74 0.28 60.12
N VAL A 501 47.17 1.21 60.90
CA VAL A 501 46.14 2.14 60.43
C VAL A 501 46.65 3.04 59.29
N MET A 502 47.90 3.51 59.36
CA MET A 502 48.50 4.30 58.28
C MET A 502 48.69 3.47 57.01
N LEU A 503 49.21 2.24 57.14
CA LEU A 503 49.37 1.32 56.00
C LEU A 503 48.02 0.92 55.38
N ASP A 504 46.99 0.74 56.20
CA ASP A 504 45.62 0.46 55.76
C ASP A 504 44.96 1.70 55.13
N HIS A 505 45.42 2.93 55.39
CA HIS A 505 45.02 4.12 54.63
C HIS A 505 45.68 4.17 53.25
N PHE A 506 46.99 3.89 53.15
CA PHE A 506 47.67 3.83 51.86
C PHE A 506 47.09 2.72 50.95
N ARG A 507 46.81 1.52 51.49
CA ARG A 507 46.09 0.46 50.76
C ARG A 507 44.60 0.73 50.55
N GLY A 508 43.96 1.43 51.50
CA GLY A 508 42.52 1.72 51.51
C GLY A 508 42.06 2.70 50.43
N SER A 509 42.99 3.40 49.78
CA SER A 509 42.73 4.25 48.61
C SER A 509 42.22 3.49 47.38
N SER A 510 42.37 2.15 47.34
CA SER A 510 41.73 1.33 46.31
C SER A 510 40.20 1.36 46.46
N PRO A 511 39.43 1.97 45.53
CA PRO A 511 38.00 2.08 45.68
C PRO A 511 37.36 0.70 45.61
N HIS A 512 36.84 0.22 46.74
CA HIS A 512 36.03 -1.00 46.79
C HIS A 512 34.99 -0.98 45.67
N ARG A 513 34.94 -2.09 44.92
CA ARG A 513 34.22 -2.28 43.65
C ARG A 513 32.69 -2.29 43.81
N ARG A 514 32.14 -1.23 44.41
CA ARG A 514 30.72 -0.87 44.34
C ARG A 514 30.38 -0.73 42.87
N LYS A 515 29.71 -1.74 42.30
CA LYS A 515 29.14 -1.70 40.96
C LYS A 515 28.13 -0.54 40.91
N ARG A 516 28.58 0.66 40.52
CA ARG A 516 27.67 1.72 40.10
C ARG A 516 26.94 1.20 38.88
N THR A 517 25.63 1.34 38.87
CA THR A 517 24.75 0.91 37.77
C THR A 517 24.88 1.77 36.51
N SER A 518 25.80 2.75 36.51
CA SER A 518 26.16 3.61 35.37
C SER A 518 26.71 2.84 34.17
N ASP A 519 27.53 1.82 34.42
CA ASP A 519 28.30 1.14 33.35
C ASP A 519 27.37 0.38 32.39
N LEU A 520 26.17 0.03 32.87
CA LEU A 520 25.11 -0.58 32.06
C LEU A 520 24.40 0.40 31.12
N TYR A 521 24.48 1.71 31.35
CA TYR A 521 23.97 2.73 30.43
C TYR A 521 24.96 3.01 29.30
N CYS A 522 26.21 3.33 29.63
CA CYS A 522 27.24 3.63 28.62
C CYS A 522 27.48 2.45 27.66
N ARG A 523 27.54 1.21 28.18
CA ARG A 523 27.79 0.03 27.35
C ARG A 523 26.62 -0.34 26.43
N ARG A 524 25.40 0.14 26.71
CA ARG A 524 24.20 -0.11 25.88
C ARG A 524 24.08 0.84 24.68
N ILE A 525 24.89 1.90 24.64
CA ILE A 525 24.95 2.88 23.54
C ILE A 525 26.05 2.52 22.52
N LEU A 526 26.99 1.65 22.91
CA LEU A 526 28.21 1.31 22.15
C LEU A 526 28.14 -0.04 21.42
N SER A 527 26.94 -0.53 21.06
CA SER A 527 26.78 -1.77 20.32
C SER A 527 25.57 -1.70 19.37
N PRO A 528 25.79 -1.63 18.05
CA PRO A 528 24.75 -1.97 17.09
C PRO A 528 24.56 -3.51 17.03
N GLU A 529 23.36 -3.93 16.62
CA GLU A 529 22.94 -5.30 16.26
C GLU A 529 22.45 -6.26 17.37
N SER A 530 21.67 -7.25 16.91
CA SER A 530 20.97 -8.33 17.65
C SER A 530 19.84 -7.90 18.61
N VAL A 531 18.60 -7.98 18.10
CA VAL A 531 17.40 -8.15 18.93
C VAL A 531 17.39 -9.59 19.47
N PRO A 532 17.15 -9.83 20.77
CA PRO A 532 17.01 -11.19 21.29
C PRO A 532 15.61 -11.72 20.99
N GLU A 533 15.51 -12.80 20.20
CA GLU A 533 14.26 -13.56 20.08
C GLU A 533 13.91 -14.24 21.41
N SER A 534 12.62 -14.24 21.74
CA SER A 534 12.05 -15.09 22.80
C SER A 534 10.75 -15.66 22.26
N GLY A 535 10.64 -16.99 22.21
CA GLY A 535 9.58 -17.68 21.47
C GLY A 535 8.19 -17.53 22.10
N GLY A 536 7.16 -17.38 21.25
CA GLY A 536 5.79 -17.07 21.68
C GLY A 536 4.70 -17.32 20.64
N ASP A 537 4.87 -18.33 19.78
CA ASP A 537 3.84 -19.03 18.98
C ASP A 537 3.00 -18.31 17.88
N LEU A 538 2.64 -19.12 16.86
CA LEU A 538 1.64 -18.94 15.78
C LEU A 538 1.85 -17.86 14.68
N SER A 539 2.50 -18.29 13.59
CA SER A 539 2.17 -18.19 12.13
C SER A 539 1.27 -17.08 11.53
N PRO A 540 1.43 -16.71 10.21
CA PRO A 540 2.27 -17.33 9.17
C PRO A 540 3.17 -16.38 8.34
N ARG A 541 4.47 -16.71 8.28
CA ARG A 541 5.39 -16.62 7.12
C ARG A 541 5.08 -15.63 5.97
N SER A 542 5.61 -14.41 6.06
CA SER A 542 5.74 -13.48 4.92
C SER A 542 6.82 -13.94 3.91
N LEU A 543 6.68 -13.53 2.65
CA LEU A 543 7.63 -13.80 1.56
C LEU A 543 8.84 -12.83 1.60
N PRO A 544 10.01 -13.21 1.03
CA PRO A 544 11.15 -12.30 0.86
C PRO A 544 10.85 -11.23 -0.21
N PRO A 545 11.50 -10.05 -0.15
CA PRO A 545 11.26 -8.97 -1.10
C PRO A 545 11.83 -9.28 -2.49
N SER A 546 11.02 -9.10 -3.53
CA SER A 546 11.48 -9.12 -4.92
C SER A 546 12.33 -7.88 -5.25
N PRO A 547 13.38 -7.99 -6.07
CA PRO A 547 14.16 -6.83 -6.52
C PRO A 547 13.32 -5.95 -7.45
N LEU A 548 13.33 -4.64 -7.22
CA LEU A 548 12.69 -3.66 -8.09
C LEU A 548 13.49 -3.51 -9.41
N PRO A 549 12.82 -3.47 -10.58
CA PRO A 549 13.47 -3.11 -11.84
C PRO A 549 13.99 -1.66 -11.82
N GLN A 550 15.16 -1.42 -12.41
CA GLN A 550 15.62 -0.07 -12.73
C GLN A 550 14.84 0.46 -13.95
N PRO A 551 14.56 1.78 -14.03
CA PRO A 551 13.95 2.37 -15.22
C PRO A 551 14.92 2.34 -16.40
N PRO A 552 14.44 2.16 -17.65
CA PRO A 552 15.29 2.17 -18.82
C PRO A 552 15.84 3.58 -19.11
N HIS A 553 17.15 3.68 -19.28
CA HIS A 553 17.74 4.81 -20.00
C HIS A 553 17.36 4.71 -21.48
N PHE A 554 16.65 5.70 -21.99
CA PHE A 554 16.56 5.94 -23.44
C PHE A 554 17.75 6.81 -23.91
N PRO A 555 18.28 6.57 -25.13
CA PRO A 555 19.28 7.42 -25.77
C PRO A 555 18.68 8.70 -26.37
#